data_AF-A0A1W9SRL0-F1
#
_entry.id   AF-A0A1W9SRL0-F1
#
_cell.length_a   1.000
_cell.length_b   1.000
_cell.length_c   1.000
_cell.angle_alpha   90.00
_cell.angle_beta   90.00
_cell.angle_gamma   90.00
#
_symmetry.space_group_name_H-M   'P 1'
#
loop_
_entity.id
_entity.type
_entity.pdbx_description
1 polymer ?
#
loop_
_entity_poly.entity_id
_entity_poly.type
_entity_poly.pdbx_seq_one_letter_code
_entity_poly.pdbx_strand_id
1 'polypeptide(L)'
;MKKRFKYKHKAFISYKHSNISRTQAIALESSLKRYAKPFLKPPISIFRDEKQMVASNNLDKLIKDGLKSSEYLLFLAEKSAAESVWVQDEIKYWCDDLKRLDKFIIVHVADTIDFNMDKKILDWKKTNALPKNVLEKHLKTIPLFIDLTWAKTENQRDLNNIQYKGIINNLTARFRNLTPEKINDEEILAHRKNNRLAQITIFVIVLLSFVAIGFAIYAKKQEREANASKMLTHAYVQQLEELMDDLETKNEKIKEQMKKLEELENEKESKKLEIEKLEEEKNKEIKNAKNEIEAREILKKYKIKIEKENEIREKRIQELEKEKTEDVEKILYGLDWIEKDLETKEILLFDGLARAKRNSKWGYVNKKGIVIIDCKFDKAERFKNGVALVEKNTRFAMIDKLGKPTTDWLDRIYRFVDGISKVKKDKKYGFINDKGKLITKIKYNYTYEFSGGFGIIRKGRKHAFVNKKGKQISKWYDNIFNFSDGMAKVQKNKKFGFINEKGRVIVPIIYSGATSFKNGKAKVKALGITFFINKKGKKVK
;
A
#
# COMPACT_ATOMS: atom_id res chain seq x y z
N MET A 1 -14.75 -11.41 41.12
CA MET A 1 -15.39 -10.79 42.31
C MET A 1 -14.93 -9.34 42.47
N LYS A 2 -15.85 -8.36 42.51
CA LYS A 2 -15.51 -6.98 42.92
C LYS A 2 -15.45 -6.95 44.45
N LYS A 3 -14.27 -6.70 45.06
CA LYS A 3 -14.20 -6.39 46.50
C LYS A 3 -14.99 -5.09 46.73
N ARG A 4 -16.14 -5.20 47.42
CA ARG A 4 -16.95 -4.06 47.84
C ARG A 4 -16.17 -3.33 48.93
N PHE A 5 -15.71 -2.10 48.67
CA PHE A 5 -14.95 -1.32 49.66
C PHE A 5 -15.84 -1.04 50.88
N LYS A 6 -15.29 -1.20 52.08
CA LYS A 6 -15.99 -0.96 53.36
C LYS A 6 -16.36 0.52 53.57
N TYR A 7 -15.64 1.42 52.90
CA TYR A 7 -15.78 2.88 52.98
C TYR A 7 -15.93 3.46 51.56
N LYS A 8 -16.69 4.56 51.43
CA LYS A 8 -16.92 5.28 50.16
C LYS A 8 -15.75 6.20 49.83
N HIS A 9 -15.16 6.78 50.86
CA HIS A 9 -13.97 7.63 50.80
C HIS A 9 -12.86 6.97 51.61
N LYS A 10 -11.61 7.17 51.18
CA LYS A 10 -10.44 6.64 51.88
C LYS A 10 -9.96 7.58 52.96
N ALA A 11 -10.09 8.88 52.73
CA ALA A 11 -9.74 9.92 53.67
C ALA A 11 -10.81 11.02 53.64
N PHE A 12 -11.11 11.57 54.82
CA PHE A 12 -11.74 12.88 55.01
C PHE A 12 -10.63 13.89 55.35
N ILE A 13 -10.63 15.08 54.75
CA ILE A 13 -9.72 16.18 55.10
C ILE A 13 -10.53 17.26 55.82
N SER A 14 -10.28 17.42 57.14
CA SER A 14 -10.86 18.46 57.99
C SER A 14 -9.85 19.57 58.24
N TYR A 15 -10.26 20.82 58.00
CA TYR A 15 -9.41 22.02 58.02
C TYR A 15 -10.30 23.27 58.03
N LYS A 16 -9.75 24.43 58.42
CA LYS A 16 -10.43 25.72 58.25
C LYS A 16 -10.04 26.33 56.90
N HIS A 17 -10.93 27.11 56.28
CA HIS A 17 -10.65 27.81 55.02
C HIS A 17 -9.68 29.01 55.17
N SER A 18 -8.59 28.85 55.93
CA SER A 18 -7.45 29.77 55.85
C SER A 18 -6.74 29.59 54.49
N ASN A 19 -6.11 30.64 53.97
CA ASN A 19 -5.41 30.57 52.67
C ASN A 19 -4.32 29.48 52.66
N ILE A 20 -3.66 29.25 53.80
CA ILE A 20 -2.60 28.26 53.95
C ILE A 20 -3.22 26.85 53.94
N SER A 21 -4.14 26.56 54.86
CA SER A 21 -4.74 25.22 54.96
C SER A 21 -5.56 24.84 53.74
N ARG A 22 -6.28 25.78 53.11
CA ARG A 22 -7.01 25.52 51.86
C ARG A 22 -6.08 25.11 50.73
N THR A 23 -4.96 25.81 50.54
CA THR A 23 -4.02 25.48 49.46
C THR A 23 -3.24 24.19 49.77
N GLN A 24 -2.91 23.92 51.03
CA GLN A 24 -2.33 22.62 51.43
C GLN A 24 -3.33 21.46 51.27
N ALA A 25 -4.60 21.61 51.66
CA ALA A 25 -5.64 20.59 51.50
C ALA A 25 -5.83 20.22 50.02
N ILE A 26 -5.91 21.20 49.12
CA ILE A 26 -6.03 20.99 47.68
C ILE A 26 -4.80 20.25 47.13
N ALA A 27 -3.58 20.68 47.50
CA ALA A 27 -2.35 20.03 47.06
C ALA A 27 -2.26 18.57 47.56
N LEU A 28 -2.61 18.33 48.82
CA LEU A 28 -2.62 17.01 49.46
C LEU A 28 -3.63 16.06 48.80
N GLU A 29 -4.86 16.52 48.62
CA GLU A 29 -5.94 15.78 47.93
C GLU A 29 -5.53 15.40 46.49
N SER A 30 -5.04 16.39 45.73
CA SER A 30 -4.63 16.22 44.34
C SER A 30 -3.41 15.31 44.18
N SER A 31 -2.48 15.37 45.12
CA SER A 31 -1.29 14.50 45.15
C SER A 31 -1.67 13.06 45.49
N LEU A 32 -2.44 12.82 46.56
CA LEU A 32 -2.89 11.48 46.96
C LEU A 32 -3.80 10.80 45.90
N LYS A 33 -4.57 11.58 45.12
CA LYS A 33 -5.37 11.09 43.99
C LYS A 33 -4.53 10.62 42.79
N ARG A 34 -3.34 11.22 42.59
CA ARG A 34 -2.46 10.99 41.42
C ARG A 34 -1.30 10.03 41.71
N TYR A 35 -0.78 10.03 42.95
CA TYR A 35 0.43 9.32 43.33
C TYR A 35 0.29 7.79 43.27
N ALA A 36 1.33 7.12 42.76
CA ALA A 36 1.44 5.67 42.59
C ALA A 36 0.14 4.99 42.09
N LYS A 37 -0.61 5.64 41.17
CA LYS A 37 -1.94 5.19 40.75
C LYS A 37 -1.84 3.94 39.84
N PRO A 38 -2.43 2.79 40.21
CA PRO A 38 -2.41 1.61 39.36
C PRO A 38 -3.17 1.85 38.05
N PHE A 39 -2.59 1.39 36.94
CA PHE A 39 -3.18 1.54 35.61
C PHE A 39 -4.61 0.95 35.58
N LEU A 40 -5.57 1.73 35.06
CA LEU A 40 -7.02 1.44 34.99
C LEU A 40 -7.80 1.37 36.32
N LYS A 41 -7.21 1.65 37.48
CA LYS A 41 -8.00 1.86 38.72
C LYS A 41 -8.49 3.31 38.83
N PRO A 42 -9.70 3.56 39.38
CA PRO A 42 -10.12 4.92 39.74
C PRO A 42 -9.13 5.52 40.76
N PRO A 43 -8.98 6.86 40.80
CA PRO A 43 -8.18 7.50 41.84
C PRO A 43 -8.78 7.19 43.23
N ILE A 44 -7.97 7.32 44.27
CA ILE A 44 -8.44 7.18 45.65
C ILE A 44 -9.51 8.26 45.89
N SER A 45 -10.69 7.84 46.34
CA SER A 45 -11.76 8.76 46.71
C SER A 45 -11.36 9.47 48.01
N ILE A 46 -11.27 10.80 47.99
CA ILE A 46 -10.97 11.64 49.15
C ILE A 46 -12.11 12.64 49.26
N PHE A 47 -12.66 12.78 50.46
CA PHE A 47 -13.62 13.81 50.81
C PHE A 47 -12.85 14.96 51.47
N ARG A 48 -13.22 16.20 51.16
CA ARG A 48 -12.63 17.41 51.73
C ARG A 48 -13.76 18.23 52.33
N ASP A 49 -13.54 18.86 53.48
CA ASP A 49 -14.50 19.85 53.98
C ASP A 49 -14.51 21.05 53.02
N GLU A 50 -15.56 21.20 52.22
CA GLU A 50 -15.63 22.25 51.20
C GLU A 50 -16.40 23.49 51.64
N LYS A 51 -16.96 23.52 52.88
CA LYS A 51 -17.80 24.58 53.47
C LYS A 51 -17.67 25.97 52.82
N GLN A 52 -18.40 26.17 51.73
CA GLN A 52 -18.89 27.50 51.35
C GLN A 52 -20.19 27.76 52.13
N MET A 53 -20.47 29.02 52.44
CA MET A 53 -21.70 29.45 53.10
C MET A 53 -22.90 29.34 52.14
N VAL A 54 -23.25 28.12 51.72
CA VAL A 54 -24.49 27.84 51.00
C VAL A 54 -25.53 27.43 52.04
N ALA A 55 -26.48 28.32 52.30
CA ALA A 55 -27.55 28.13 53.27
C ALA A 55 -28.40 26.91 52.91
N SER A 56 -28.08 25.75 53.50
CA SER A 56 -28.84 24.52 53.33
C SER A 56 -28.88 23.74 54.65
N ASN A 57 -30.08 23.39 55.08
CA ASN A 57 -30.37 22.81 56.40
C ASN A 57 -29.88 21.35 56.57
N ASN A 58 -29.00 20.86 55.70
CA ASN A 58 -28.52 19.47 55.65
C ASN A 58 -26.98 19.34 55.66
N LEU A 59 -26.24 20.44 55.79
CA LEU A 59 -24.77 20.45 55.74
C LEU A 59 -24.13 19.53 56.78
N ASP A 60 -24.60 19.56 58.03
CA ASP A 60 -24.11 18.72 59.13
C ASP A 60 -24.31 17.23 58.88
N LYS A 61 -25.41 16.86 58.21
CA LYS A 61 -25.70 15.48 57.83
C LYS A 61 -24.73 14.99 56.76
N LEU A 62 -24.46 15.82 55.75
CA LEU A 62 -23.48 15.52 54.69
C LEU A 62 -22.07 15.32 55.26
N ILE A 63 -21.68 16.10 56.26
CA ILE A 63 -20.36 16.00 56.91
C ILE A 63 -20.27 14.75 57.80
N LYS A 64 -21.28 14.48 58.63
CA LYS A 64 -21.33 13.25 59.43
C LYS A 64 -21.37 12.00 58.56
N ASP A 65 -22.08 12.02 57.43
CA ASP A 65 -22.05 10.96 56.42
C ASP A 65 -20.69 10.86 55.72
N GLY A 66 -20.04 12.00 55.43
CA GLY A 66 -18.67 12.08 54.89
C GLY A 66 -17.64 11.42 55.82
N LEU A 67 -17.67 11.75 57.12
CA LEU A 67 -16.83 11.16 58.16
C LEU A 67 -17.14 9.66 58.32
N LYS A 68 -18.42 9.30 58.52
CA LYS A 68 -18.84 7.90 58.70
C LYS A 68 -18.40 7.00 57.54
N SER A 69 -18.50 7.53 56.31
CA SER A 69 -18.14 6.84 55.06
C SER A 69 -16.66 6.98 54.64
N SER A 70 -15.83 7.64 55.45
CA SER A 70 -14.37 7.73 55.28
C SER A 70 -13.62 6.74 56.17
N GLU A 71 -12.51 6.20 55.67
CA GLU A 71 -11.68 5.25 56.43
C GLU A 71 -10.68 5.95 57.37
N TYR A 72 -10.04 7.03 56.91
CA TYR A 72 -9.10 7.87 57.66
C TYR A 72 -9.64 9.31 57.81
N LEU A 73 -9.24 10.00 58.87
CA LEU A 73 -9.45 11.44 59.05
C LEU A 73 -8.08 12.13 59.09
N LEU A 74 -7.87 13.07 58.18
CA LEU A 74 -6.69 13.93 58.09
C LEU A 74 -7.10 15.31 58.60
N PHE A 75 -6.58 15.69 59.76
CA PHE A 75 -6.81 17.02 60.35
C PHE A 75 -5.62 17.92 60.05
N LEU A 76 -5.86 19.05 59.38
CA LEU A 76 -4.84 20.08 59.16
C LEU A 76 -4.76 20.96 60.41
N ALA A 77 -3.72 20.72 61.20
CA ALA A 77 -3.44 21.40 62.45
C ALA A 77 -2.83 22.79 62.19
N GLU A 78 -3.62 23.80 62.57
CA GLU A 78 -3.30 25.21 62.72
C GLU A 78 -4.15 25.74 63.87
N LYS A 79 -3.72 26.81 64.53
CA LYS A 79 -4.46 27.42 65.66
C LYS A 79 -5.88 27.80 65.26
N SER A 80 -6.04 28.40 64.08
CA SER A 80 -7.35 28.86 63.61
C SER A 80 -8.37 27.74 63.44
N ALA A 81 -7.93 26.52 63.07
CA ALA A 81 -8.76 25.33 62.93
C ALA A 81 -9.00 24.63 64.27
N ALA A 82 -7.99 24.61 65.16
CA ALA A 82 -8.15 24.14 66.54
C ALA A 82 -9.20 24.93 67.33
N GLU A 83 -9.33 26.23 67.08
CA GLU A 83 -10.35 27.11 67.68
C GLU A 83 -11.73 27.03 67.01
N SER A 84 -11.89 26.27 65.91
CA SER A 84 -13.15 26.17 65.18
C SER A 84 -14.10 25.14 65.80
N VAL A 85 -15.23 25.60 66.34
CA VAL A 85 -16.31 24.75 66.91
C VAL A 85 -16.69 23.61 65.96
N TRP A 86 -16.87 23.92 64.67
CA TRP A 86 -17.20 22.92 63.65
C TRP A 86 -16.16 21.82 63.49
N VAL A 87 -14.86 22.16 63.55
CA VAL A 87 -13.76 21.20 63.42
C VAL A 87 -13.61 20.39 64.70
N GLN A 88 -13.83 21.03 65.85
CA GLN A 88 -13.92 20.34 67.15
C GLN A 88 -15.04 19.29 67.14
N ASP A 89 -16.22 19.61 66.62
CA ASP A 89 -17.35 18.67 66.51
C ASP A 89 -17.06 17.51 65.53
N GLU A 90 -16.39 17.77 64.41
CA GLU A 90 -15.95 16.72 63.47
C GLU A 90 -14.95 15.76 64.11
N ILE A 91 -13.96 16.27 64.83
CA ILE A 91 -12.94 15.47 65.54
C ILE A 91 -13.58 14.73 66.72
N LYS A 92 -14.48 15.38 67.46
CA LYS A 92 -15.24 14.77 68.55
C LYS A 92 -16.07 13.59 68.04
N TYR A 93 -16.81 13.78 66.94
CA TYR A 93 -17.56 12.70 66.28
C TYR A 93 -16.66 11.55 65.82
N TRP A 94 -15.45 11.84 65.34
CA TRP A 94 -14.49 10.81 64.94
C TRP A 94 -13.93 10.00 66.13
N CYS A 95 -13.69 10.66 67.27
CA CYS A 95 -13.07 10.07 68.45
C CYS A 95 -14.07 9.41 69.41
N ASP A 96 -15.19 10.07 69.72
CA ASP A 96 -16.21 9.59 70.66
C ASP A 96 -17.22 8.63 70.00
N ASP A 97 -17.89 9.07 68.93
CA ASP A 97 -18.94 8.29 68.26
C ASP A 97 -18.40 7.18 67.36
N LEU A 98 -17.48 7.52 66.44
CA LEU A 98 -16.92 6.55 65.49
C LEU A 98 -15.82 5.68 66.09
N LYS A 99 -15.15 6.16 67.16
CA LYS A 99 -14.05 5.47 67.88
C LYS A 99 -12.87 5.06 67.00
N ARG A 100 -12.49 5.90 66.02
CA ARG A 100 -11.45 5.61 64.99
C ARG A 100 -10.12 6.34 65.21
N LEU A 101 -9.67 6.47 66.47
CA LEU A 101 -8.45 7.23 66.79
C LEU A 101 -7.19 6.66 66.10
N ASP A 102 -7.12 5.35 65.86
CA ASP A 102 -6.03 4.69 65.12
C ASP A 102 -5.93 5.11 63.63
N LYS A 103 -7.03 5.63 63.09
CA LYS A 103 -7.19 6.15 61.72
C LYS A 103 -7.21 7.68 61.65
N PHE A 104 -6.99 8.36 62.78
CA PHE A 104 -6.73 9.80 62.82
C PHE A 104 -5.28 10.07 62.40
N ILE A 105 -5.07 11.10 61.58
CA ILE A 105 -3.76 11.57 61.12
C ILE A 105 -3.72 13.08 61.27
N ILE A 106 -2.75 13.57 62.04
CA ILE A 106 -2.50 15.00 62.19
C ILE A 106 -1.55 15.44 61.07
N VAL A 107 -1.91 16.50 60.36
CA VAL A 107 -1.09 17.15 59.34
C VAL A 107 -0.78 18.55 59.86
N HIS A 108 0.44 18.79 60.32
CA HIS A 108 0.85 20.06 60.91
C HIS A 108 1.13 21.07 59.80
N VAL A 109 0.33 22.14 59.75
CA VAL A 109 0.33 23.13 58.67
C VAL A 109 0.89 24.47 59.14
N ALA A 110 0.54 24.89 60.35
CA ALA A 110 0.99 26.14 60.95
C ALA A 110 0.99 26.06 62.49
N ASP A 111 1.50 27.11 63.13
CA ASP A 111 1.54 27.30 64.59
C ASP A 111 2.32 26.18 65.33
N THR A 112 2.15 26.03 66.65
CA THR A 112 2.99 25.18 67.49
C THR A 112 2.33 23.88 67.91
N ILE A 113 3.08 22.79 67.77
CA ILE A 113 2.86 21.49 68.42
C ILE A 113 4.18 21.15 69.13
N ASP A 114 4.14 21.06 70.46
CA ASP A 114 5.33 20.81 71.30
C ASP A 114 5.15 19.47 72.04
N PHE A 115 6.26 18.77 72.26
CA PHE A 115 6.31 17.43 72.82
C PHE A 115 7.24 17.41 74.03
N ASN A 116 6.71 16.98 75.17
CA ASN A 116 7.56 16.68 76.32
C ASN A 116 8.30 15.36 76.05
N MET A 117 9.56 15.46 75.65
CA MET A 117 10.38 14.32 75.23
C MET A 117 10.61 13.31 76.35
N ASP A 118 10.74 13.77 77.60
CA ASP A 118 10.95 12.91 78.78
C ASP A 118 9.73 12.03 79.05
N LYS A 119 8.53 12.61 78.96
CA LYS A 119 7.25 11.94 79.24
C LYS A 119 6.62 11.29 78.01
N LYS A 120 7.13 11.55 76.80
CA LYS A 120 6.60 11.08 75.51
C LYS A 120 5.12 11.41 75.28
N ILE A 121 4.73 12.63 75.67
CA ILE A 121 3.38 13.19 75.53
C ILE A 121 3.41 14.59 74.90
N LEU A 122 2.27 15.05 74.39
CA LEU A 122 2.06 16.43 73.94
C LEU A 122 2.13 17.41 75.11
N ASP A 123 2.82 18.54 74.94
CA ASP A 123 2.74 19.66 75.88
C ASP A 123 1.53 20.53 75.53
N TRP A 124 0.41 20.26 76.20
CA TRP A 124 -0.85 21.00 76.07
C TRP A 124 -0.84 22.41 76.69
N LYS A 125 0.30 22.91 77.20
CA LYS A 125 0.47 24.33 77.56
C LYS A 125 1.06 25.14 76.40
N LYS A 126 1.87 24.50 75.54
CA LYS A 126 2.57 25.15 74.41
C LYS A 126 2.00 24.81 73.04
N THR A 127 1.30 23.68 72.93
CA THR A 127 0.60 23.26 71.71
C THR A 127 -0.66 24.10 71.53
N ASN A 128 -0.75 24.83 70.41
CA ASN A 128 -1.93 25.64 70.05
C ASN A 128 -2.58 25.22 68.71
N ALA A 129 -1.88 24.41 67.89
CA ALA A 129 -2.40 23.94 66.61
C ALA A 129 -3.41 22.77 66.70
N LEU A 130 -3.66 22.25 67.91
CA LEU A 130 -4.56 21.12 68.18
C LEU A 130 -5.71 21.52 69.13
N PRO A 131 -6.97 21.09 68.88
CA PRO A 131 -8.10 21.37 69.76
C PRO A 131 -7.98 20.60 71.10
N LYS A 132 -7.37 21.26 72.09
CA LYS A 132 -7.10 20.71 73.43
C LYS A 132 -8.34 20.10 74.09
N ASN A 133 -9.45 20.84 74.10
CA ASN A 133 -10.72 20.44 74.71
C ASN A 133 -11.30 19.11 74.18
N VAL A 134 -10.96 18.73 72.94
CA VAL A 134 -11.39 17.45 72.36
C VAL A 134 -10.28 16.39 72.49
N LEU A 135 -9.04 16.73 72.13
CA LEU A 135 -7.98 15.75 71.93
C LEU A 135 -7.17 15.39 73.18
N GLU A 136 -7.13 16.23 74.22
CA GLU A 136 -6.32 15.98 75.44
C GLU A 136 -6.74 14.69 76.16
N LYS A 137 -8.04 14.37 76.17
CA LYS A 137 -8.58 13.11 76.72
C LYS A 137 -8.25 11.85 75.89
N HIS A 138 -7.96 12.00 74.60
CA HIS A 138 -7.74 10.88 73.67
C HIS A 138 -6.25 10.64 73.37
N LEU A 139 -5.45 11.69 73.22
CA LEU A 139 -4.03 11.61 72.87
C LEU A 139 -3.16 11.50 74.12
N LYS A 140 -3.13 10.30 74.70
CA LYS A 140 -2.30 9.95 75.88
C LYS A 140 -0.82 9.72 75.55
N THR A 141 -0.47 9.65 74.26
CA THR A 141 0.89 9.44 73.73
C THR A 141 1.09 10.30 72.48
N ILE A 142 2.33 10.45 72.03
CA ILE A 142 2.64 11.15 70.77
C ILE A 142 1.89 10.47 69.59
N PRO A 143 0.98 11.18 68.90
CA PRO A 143 0.27 10.66 67.75
C PRO A 143 1.19 10.55 66.52
N LEU A 144 0.81 9.72 65.53
CA LEU A 144 1.42 9.84 64.21
C LEU A 144 0.94 11.15 63.56
N PHE A 145 1.87 12.09 63.38
CA PHE A 145 1.64 13.34 62.66
C PHE A 145 2.62 13.50 61.49
N ILE A 146 2.32 14.45 60.62
CA ILE A 146 3.06 14.76 59.40
C ILE A 146 3.34 16.26 59.40
N ASP A 147 4.59 16.65 59.29
CA ASP A 147 4.97 18.07 59.17
C ASP A 147 4.92 18.56 57.71
N LEU A 148 4.07 19.56 57.47
CA LEU A 148 3.98 20.35 56.24
C LEU A 148 4.17 21.86 56.49
N THR A 149 4.64 22.28 57.67
CA THR A 149 4.85 23.70 58.01
C THR A 149 5.88 24.38 57.10
N TRP A 150 6.85 23.59 56.61
CA TRP A 150 7.86 23.99 55.63
C TRP A 150 7.30 24.13 54.20
N ALA A 151 6.19 23.47 53.87
CA ALA A 151 5.65 23.35 52.52
C ALA A 151 4.67 24.50 52.19
N LYS A 152 5.19 25.74 52.18
CA LYS A 152 4.37 26.95 52.01
C LYS A 152 4.10 27.30 50.53
N THR A 153 5.06 27.06 49.65
CA THR A 153 4.96 27.39 48.21
C THR A 153 4.37 26.24 47.40
N GLU A 154 3.93 26.50 46.16
CA GLU A 154 3.45 25.45 45.25
C GLU A 154 4.55 24.44 44.87
N ASN A 155 5.75 24.92 44.53
CA ASN A 155 6.90 24.06 44.19
C ASN A 155 7.32 23.11 45.33
N GLN A 156 7.14 23.51 46.60
CA GLN A 156 7.39 22.65 47.75
C GLN A 156 6.31 21.58 47.94
N ARG A 157 5.11 21.79 47.40
CA ARG A 157 3.94 20.89 47.49
C ARG A 157 3.70 20.09 46.21
N ASP A 158 4.71 20.03 45.34
CA ASP A 158 4.67 19.24 44.12
C ASP A 158 5.34 17.87 44.31
N LEU A 159 4.91 16.86 43.55
CA LEU A 159 5.44 15.50 43.64
C LEU A 159 6.89 15.35 43.14
N ASN A 160 7.46 16.38 42.50
CA ASN A 160 8.88 16.45 42.20
C ASN A 160 9.74 16.85 43.42
N ASN A 161 9.16 17.46 44.46
CA ASN A 161 9.87 17.72 45.71
C ASN A 161 10.05 16.42 46.50
N ILE A 162 11.29 16.02 46.77
CA ILE A 162 11.64 14.73 47.39
C ILE A 162 11.00 14.57 48.78
N GLN A 163 11.01 15.62 49.60
CA GLN A 163 10.48 15.58 50.98
C GLN A 163 8.95 15.46 50.97
N TYR A 164 8.26 16.25 50.14
CA TYR A 164 6.81 16.17 49.97
C TYR A 164 6.38 14.83 49.40
N LYS A 165 7.10 14.35 48.37
CA LYS A 165 6.89 13.03 47.78
C LYS A 165 7.00 11.92 48.82
N GLY A 166 8.00 11.96 49.71
CA GLY A 166 8.15 11.01 50.81
C GLY A 166 6.94 10.99 51.75
N ILE A 167 6.38 12.16 52.07
CA ILE A 167 5.15 12.29 52.87
C ILE A 167 3.95 11.64 52.16
N ILE A 168 3.72 11.98 50.88
CA ILE A 168 2.62 11.41 50.09
C ILE A 168 2.79 9.89 49.91
N ASN A 169 4.03 9.41 49.79
CA ASN A 169 4.35 7.99 49.74
C ASN A 169 3.96 7.27 51.03
N ASN A 170 4.38 7.78 52.19
CA ASN A 170 4.05 7.20 53.50
C ASN A 170 2.54 7.19 53.77
N LEU A 171 1.82 8.26 53.42
CA LEU A 171 0.35 8.31 53.47
C LEU A 171 -0.29 7.26 52.56
N THR A 172 0.17 7.15 51.31
CA THR A 172 -0.37 6.21 50.33
C THR A 172 -0.10 4.75 50.74
N ALA A 173 1.08 4.48 51.31
CA ALA A 173 1.45 3.19 51.89
C ALA A 173 0.52 2.80 53.04
N ARG A 174 0.29 3.71 54.00
CA ARG A 174 -0.65 3.50 55.13
C ARG A 174 -2.08 3.28 54.65
N PHE A 175 -2.55 4.05 53.65
CA PHE A 175 -3.86 3.83 53.05
C PHE A 175 -3.98 2.47 52.35
N ARG A 176 -2.94 2.01 51.63
CA ARG A 176 -2.99 0.71 50.93
C ARG A 176 -2.64 -0.49 51.83
N ASN A 177 -2.20 -0.26 53.06
CA ASN A 177 -1.63 -1.27 53.95
C ASN A 177 -0.44 -1.99 53.28
N LEU A 178 0.48 -1.22 52.71
CA LEU A 178 1.71 -1.65 52.03
C LEU A 178 2.92 -0.95 52.64
N THR A 179 4.14 -1.43 52.35
CA THR A 179 5.38 -0.72 52.71
C THR A 179 5.62 0.48 51.79
N PRO A 180 6.28 1.56 52.27
CA PRO A 180 6.65 2.71 51.43
C PRO A 180 7.49 2.35 50.20
N GLU A 181 8.35 1.34 50.31
CA GLU A 181 9.18 0.80 49.23
C GLU A 181 8.31 0.25 48.07
N LYS A 182 7.31 -0.56 48.41
CA LYS A 182 6.42 -1.19 47.42
C LYS A 182 5.54 -0.17 46.68
N ILE A 183 5.24 0.98 47.31
CA ILE A 183 4.55 2.08 46.64
C ILE A 183 5.50 2.81 45.67
N ASN A 184 6.77 3.02 46.04
CA ASN A 184 7.79 3.54 45.11
C ASN A 184 7.96 2.62 43.89
N ASP A 185 7.97 1.29 44.08
CA ASP A 185 7.99 0.33 42.97
C ASP A 185 6.76 0.46 42.06
N GLU A 186 5.55 0.54 42.63
CA GLU A 186 4.32 0.78 41.87
C GLU A 186 4.37 2.11 41.10
N GLU A 187 4.97 3.16 41.65
CA GLU A 187 5.17 4.45 41.00
C GLU A 187 6.13 4.34 39.80
N ILE A 188 7.30 3.71 39.98
CA ILE A 188 8.30 3.51 38.91
C ILE A 188 7.70 2.68 37.78
N LEU A 189 6.95 1.62 38.10
CA LEU A 189 6.26 0.79 37.12
C LEU A 189 5.16 1.56 36.38
N ALA A 190 4.35 2.35 37.08
CA ALA A 190 3.32 3.19 36.49
C ALA A 190 3.92 4.26 35.56
N HIS A 191 4.99 4.94 35.98
CA HIS A 191 5.66 5.97 35.18
C HIS A 191 6.30 5.36 33.91
N ARG A 192 7.00 4.23 34.03
CA ARG A 192 7.57 3.50 32.87
C ARG A 192 6.49 3.06 31.89
N LYS A 193 5.33 2.60 32.37
CA LYS A 193 4.18 2.20 31.52
C LYS A 193 3.55 3.41 30.82
N ASN A 194 3.34 4.51 31.54
CA ASN A 194 2.77 5.74 30.98
C ASN A 194 3.70 6.35 29.92
N ASN A 195 5.01 6.38 30.14
CA ASN A 195 5.98 6.88 29.15
C ASN A 195 5.98 6.02 27.87
N ARG A 196 5.92 4.69 27.99
CA ARG A 196 5.79 3.80 26.83
C ARG A 196 4.48 4.04 26.06
N LEU A 197 3.37 4.25 26.76
CA LEU A 197 2.08 4.58 26.13
C LEU A 197 2.10 5.93 25.43
N ALA A 198 2.67 6.97 26.06
CA ALA A 198 2.82 8.29 25.43
C ALA A 198 3.65 8.21 24.13
N GLN A 199 4.78 7.48 24.16
CA GLN A 199 5.60 7.23 22.97
C GLN A 199 4.84 6.50 21.85
N ILE A 200 4.01 5.50 22.20
CA ILE A 200 3.16 4.78 21.24
C ILE A 200 2.09 5.72 20.66
N THR A 201 1.41 6.51 21.49
CA THR A 201 0.38 7.45 21.04
C THR A 201 0.96 8.52 20.09
N ILE A 202 2.11 9.10 20.43
CA ILE A 202 2.82 10.06 19.55
C ILE A 202 3.17 9.39 18.22
N PHE A 203 3.69 8.16 18.24
CA PHE A 203 3.99 7.41 17.01
C PHE A 203 2.75 7.14 16.15
N VAL A 204 1.61 6.81 16.77
CA VAL A 204 0.34 6.59 16.07
C VAL A 204 -0.19 7.89 15.45
N ILE A 205 -0.17 9.01 16.18
CA ILE A 205 -0.59 10.31 15.66
C ILE A 205 0.26 10.70 14.45
N VAL A 206 1.60 10.61 14.56
CA VAL A 206 2.52 10.89 13.45
C VAL A 206 2.25 9.99 12.25
N LEU A 207 1.97 8.69 12.47
CA LEU A 207 1.62 7.76 11.41
C LEU A 207 0.31 8.14 10.70
N LEU A 208 -0.72 8.56 11.46
CA LEU A 208 -1.99 9.03 10.92
C LEU A 208 -1.83 10.33 10.12
N SER A 209 -1.03 11.29 10.59
CA SER A 209 -0.71 12.51 9.83
C SER A 209 -0.05 12.19 8.48
N PHE A 210 0.90 11.24 8.43
CA PHE A 210 1.49 10.77 7.16
C PHE A 210 0.49 10.05 6.24
N VAL A 211 -0.55 9.43 6.78
CA VAL A 211 -1.64 8.82 5.99
C VAL A 211 -2.54 9.91 5.42
N ALA A 212 -2.96 10.89 6.22
CA ALA A 212 -3.78 12.02 5.80
C ALA A 212 -3.10 12.86 4.69
N ILE A 213 -1.81 13.20 4.85
CA ILE A 213 -1.02 13.88 3.81
C ILE A 213 -0.97 13.04 2.52
N GLY A 214 -0.84 11.71 2.63
CA GLY A 214 -0.86 10.80 1.48
C GLY A 214 -2.20 10.82 0.73
N PHE A 215 -3.32 10.88 1.44
CA PHE A 215 -4.65 11.03 0.83
C PHE A 215 -4.85 12.41 0.18
N ALA A 216 -4.40 13.49 0.82
CA ALA A 216 -4.48 14.84 0.25
C ALA A 216 -3.68 14.97 -1.08
N ILE A 217 -2.47 14.40 -1.14
CA ILE A 217 -1.67 14.35 -2.37
C ILE A 217 -2.36 13.50 -3.45
N TYR A 218 -2.97 12.37 -3.07
CA TYR A 218 -3.71 11.51 -4.00
C TYR A 218 -4.94 12.22 -4.58
N ALA A 219 -5.76 12.87 -3.75
CA ALA A 219 -6.91 13.65 -4.18
C ALA A 219 -6.52 14.77 -5.16
N LYS A 220 -5.48 15.55 -4.83
CA LYS A 220 -4.96 16.63 -5.70
C LYS A 220 -4.33 16.11 -7.01
N LYS A 221 -3.89 14.84 -7.06
CA LYS A 221 -3.49 14.20 -8.32
C LYS A 221 -4.71 13.83 -9.16
N GLN A 222 -5.75 13.25 -8.54
CA GLN A 222 -6.98 12.84 -9.22
C GLN A 222 -7.72 14.06 -9.83
N GLU A 223 -7.75 15.18 -9.12
CA GLU A 223 -8.25 16.48 -9.60
C GLU A 223 -7.53 16.93 -10.88
N ARG A 224 -6.19 16.87 -10.91
CA ARG A 224 -5.38 17.22 -12.08
C ARG A 224 -5.65 16.31 -13.28
N GLU A 225 -5.79 15.01 -13.05
CA GLU A 225 -6.10 14.04 -14.11
C GLU A 225 -7.50 14.30 -14.71
N ALA A 226 -8.50 14.62 -13.88
CA ALA A 226 -9.84 14.98 -14.32
C ALA A 226 -9.89 16.32 -15.08
N ASN A 227 -9.11 17.32 -14.67
CA ASN A 227 -9.02 18.60 -15.37
C ASN A 227 -8.29 18.45 -16.72
N ALA A 228 -7.22 17.64 -16.77
CA ALA A 228 -6.53 17.34 -18.02
C ALA A 228 -7.41 16.58 -19.02
N SER A 229 -8.22 15.61 -18.57
CA SER A 229 -9.16 14.93 -19.47
C SER A 229 -10.23 15.89 -20.00
N LYS A 230 -10.77 16.79 -19.16
CA LYS A 230 -11.73 17.83 -19.60
C LYS A 230 -11.14 18.75 -20.68
N MET A 231 -9.90 19.19 -20.52
CA MET A 231 -9.20 20.02 -21.51
C MET A 231 -9.00 19.28 -22.84
N LEU A 232 -8.60 18.01 -22.81
CA LEU A 232 -8.48 17.19 -24.01
C LEU A 232 -9.83 16.99 -24.71
N THR A 233 -10.92 16.81 -23.95
CA THR A 233 -12.27 16.72 -24.53
C THR A 233 -12.69 18.04 -25.19
N HIS A 234 -12.42 19.20 -24.58
CA HIS A 234 -12.72 20.50 -25.20
C HIS A 234 -11.93 20.71 -26.49
N ALA A 235 -10.62 20.43 -26.48
CA ALA A 235 -9.79 20.55 -27.68
C ALA A 235 -10.25 19.61 -28.82
N TYR A 236 -10.70 18.40 -28.49
CA TYR A 236 -11.24 17.46 -29.47
C TYR A 236 -12.60 17.90 -30.04
N VAL A 237 -13.49 18.46 -29.21
CA VAL A 237 -14.75 19.05 -29.68
C VAL A 237 -14.50 20.23 -30.62
N GLN A 238 -13.61 21.14 -30.23
CA GLN A 238 -13.24 22.30 -31.07
C GLN A 238 -12.65 21.88 -32.43
N GLN A 239 -11.83 20.82 -32.46
CA GLN A 239 -11.29 20.29 -33.71
C GLN A 239 -12.37 19.63 -34.60
N LEU A 240 -13.41 19.05 -34.01
CA LEU A 240 -14.56 18.54 -34.77
C LEU A 240 -15.44 19.65 -35.33
N GLU A 241 -15.63 20.74 -34.58
CA GLU A 241 -16.35 21.94 -35.04
C GLU A 241 -15.64 22.59 -36.25
N GLU A 242 -14.32 22.76 -36.18
CA GLU A 242 -13.50 23.28 -37.30
C GLU A 242 -13.56 22.38 -38.55
N LEU A 243 -13.56 21.05 -38.37
CA LEU A 243 -13.70 20.10 -39.48
C LEU A 243 -15.12 20.10 -40.09
N MET A 244 -16.15 20.34 -39.28
CA MET A 244 -17.52 20.48 -39.78
C MET A 244 -17.67 21.72 -40.66
N ASP A 245 -17.11 22.87 -40.26
CA ASP A 245 -17.16 24.12 -41.04
C ASP A 245 -16.43 24.00 -42.40
N ASP A 246 -15.27 23.33 -42.43
CA ASP A 246 -14.56 22.99 -43.68
C ASP A 246 -15.36 22.01 -44.57
N LEU A 247 -16.13 21.09 -43.99
CA LEU A 247 -17.03 20.21 -44.75
C LEU A 247 -18.27 20.94 -45.28
N GLU A 248 -18.89 21.83 -44.50
CA GLU A 248 -20.02 22.65 -44.94
C GLU A 248 -19.63 23.58 -46.09
N THR A 249 -18.50 24.29 -45.97
CA THR A 249 -17.99 25.16 -47.04
C THR A 249 -17.58 24.39 -48.31
N LYS A 250 -17.13 23.13 -48.19
CA LYS A 250 -16.91 22.23 -49.34
C LYS A 250 -18.22 21.78 -49.98
N ASN A 251 -19.24 21.45 -49.19
CA ASN A 251 -20.55 21.06 -49.68
C ASN A 251 -21.23 22.19 -50.47
N GLU A 252 -21.13 23.45 -50.01
CA GLU A 252 -21.65 24.60 -50.77
C GLU A 252 -20.92 24.79 -52.11
N LYS A 253 -19.59 24.64 -52.16
CA LYS A 253 -18.83 24.67 -53.41
C LYS A 253 -19.23 23.56 -54.39
N ILE A 254 -19.53 22.35 -53.86
CA ILE A 254 -20.01 21.23 -54.69
C ILE A 254 -21.41 21.54 -55.26
N LYS A 255 -22.33 22.10 -54.47
CA LYS A 255 -23.65 22.55 -54.96
C LYS A 255 -23.52 23.59 -56.08
N GLU A 256 -22.63 24.56 -55.92
CA GLU A 256 -22.38 25.58 -56.95
C GLU A 256 -21.81 24.98 -58.25
N GLN A 257 -20.93 23.98 -58.15
CA GLN A 257 -20.41 23.24 -59.30
C GLN A 257 -21.50 22.39 -59.99
N MET A 258 -22.36 21.72 -59.22
CA MET A 258 -23.49 20.95 -59.76
C MET A 258 -24.46 21.84 -60.53
N LYS A 259 -24.78 23.04 -60.00
CA LYS A 259 -25.65 23.99 -60.71
C LYS A 259 -25.06 24.44 -62.04
N LYS A 260 -23.74 24.71 -62.11
CA LYS A 260 -23.05 25.06 -63.37
C LYS A 260 -23.04 23.93 -64.38
N LEU A 261 -22.98 22.67 -63.93
CA LEU A 261 -23.11 21.50 -64.80
C LEU A 261 -24.53 21.37 -65.37
N GLU A 262 -25.55 21.59 -64.55
CA GLU A 262 -26.97 21.60 -64.98
C GLU A 262 -27.25 22.72 -66.00
N GLU A 263 -26.72 23.93 -65.78
CA GLU A 263 -26.82 25.04 -66.73
C GLU A 263 -26.15 24.69 -68.09
N LEU A 264 -24.99 24.03 -68.09
CA LEU A 264 -24.30 23.56 -69.31
C LEU A 264 -25.03 22.40 -70.02
N GLU A 265 -25.68 21.51 -69.28
CA GLU A 265 -26.43 20.38 -69.85
C GLU A 265 -27.69 20.87 -70.59
N ASN A 266 -28.40 21.85 -70.01
CA ASN A 266 -29.50 22.54 -70.66
C ASN A 266 -29.06 23.31 -71.93
N GLU A 267 -27.91 23.99 -71.90
CA GLU A 267 -27.34 24.66 -73.09
C GLU A 267 -26.99 23.65 -74.21
N LYS A 268 -26.45 22.49 -73.84
CA LYS A 268 -26.15 21.41 -74.79
C LYS A 268 -27.42 20.82 -75.42
N GLU A 269 -28.49 20.66 -74.66
CA GLU A 269 -29.76 20.12 -75.16
C GLU A 269 -30.47 21.09 -76.12
N SER A 270 -30.49 22.39 -75.81
CA SER A 270 -30.99 23.42 -76.73
C SER A 270 -30.22 23.47 -78.06
N LYS A 271 -28.88 23.41 -78.03
CA LYS A 271 -28.04 23.36 -79.24
C LYS A 271 -28.26 22.08 -80.06
N LYS A 272 -28.55 20.96 -79.42
CA LYS A 272 -28.91 19.71 -80.11
C LYS A 272 -30.21 19.88 -80.91
N LEU A 273 -31.22 20.51 -80.33
CA LEU A 273 -32.51 20.79 -80.98
C LEU A 273 -32.37 21.75 -82.18
N GLU A 274 -31.37 22.63 -82.16
CA GLU A 274 -31.06 23.54 -83.27
C GLU A 274 -30.39 22.81 -84.44
N ILE A 275 -29.45 21.89 -84.17
CA ILE A 275 -28.82 21.04 -85.19
C ILE A 275 -29.85 20.14 -85.88
N GLU A 276 -30.77 19.53 -85.11
CA GLU A 276 -31.78 18.60 -85.63
C GLU A 276 -32.73 19.29 -86.64
N LYS A 277 -33.04 20.59 -86.44
CA LYS A 277 -33.80 21.41 -87.41
C LYS A 277 -33.01 21.70 -88.69
N LEU A 278 -31.72 22.01 -88.58
CA LEU A 278 -30.85 22.26 -89.73
C LEU A 278 -30.64 20.99 -90.59
N GLU A 279 -30.66 19.80 -89.97
CA GLU A 279 -30.61 18.53 -90.69
C GLU A 279 -31.92 18.22 -91.43
N GLU A 280 -33.10 18.59 -90.91
CA GLU A 280 -34.37 18.47 -91.65
C GLU A 280 -34.42 19.37 -92.89
N GLU A 281 -33.91 20.60 -92.82
CA GLU A 281 -33.83 21.49 -93.98
C GLU A 281 -32.87 20.93 -95.05
N LYS A 282 -31.66 20.52 -94.64
CA LYS A 282 -30.65 19.98 -95.56
C LYS A 282 -31.07 18.67 -96.23
N ASN A 283 -31.85 17.83 -95.54
CA ASN A 283 -32.38 16.59 -96.12
C ASN A 283 -33.52 16.82 -97.13
N LYS A 284 -34.17 18.00 -97.16
CA LYS A 284 -35.08 18.37 -98.26
C LYS A 284 -34.32 18.70 -99.55
N GLU A 285 -33.13 19.30 -99.46
CA GLU A 285 -32.30 19.63 -100.63
C GLU A 285 -31.66 18.39 -101.27
N ILE A 286 -31.15 17.46 -100.46
CA ILE A 286 -30.43 16.26 -100.93
C ILE A 286 -31.33 15.29 -101.73
N LYS A 287 -32.65 15.37 -101.56
CA LYS A 287 -33.62 14.50 -102.28
C LYS A 287 -33.72 14.78 -103.79
N ASN A 288 -33.26 15.94 -104.26
CA ASN A 288 -33.31 16.32 -105.68
C ASN A 288 -32.04 15.99 -106.49
N ALA A 289 -31.01 15.36 -105.88
CA ALA A 289 -29.68 15.22 -106.48
C ALA A 289 -29.12 13.77 -106.56
N LYS A 290 -29.99 12.74 -106.48
CA LYS A 290 -29.55 11.33 -106.56
C LYS A 290 -30.32 10.51 -107.61
N ASN A 291 -30.08 10.84 -108.88
CA ASN A 291 -30.37 10.00 -110.03
C ASN A 291 -29.22 10.11 -111.05
N GLU A 292 -28.04 9.59 -110.71
CA GLU A 292 -27.01 9.22 -111.70
C GLU A 292 -25.94 8.30 -111.06
N ILE A 293 -25.62 7.19 -111.74
CA ILE A 293 -24.38 6.39 -111.61
C ILE A 293 -24.19 5.73 -110.23
N GLU A 294 -24.48 4.45 -109.96
CA GLU A 294 -24.67 3.22 -110.75
C GLU A 294 -23.48 2.77 -111.64
N ALA A 295 -23.12 1.49 -111.49
CA ALA A 295 -22.17 0.67 -112.25
C ALA A 295 -20.65 0.81 -112.01
N ARG A 296 -20.03 -0.39 -111.83
CA ARG A 296 -18.60 -0.79 -111.79
C ARG A 296 -18.01 -0.86 -110.38
N GLU A 297 -18.36 -1.85 -109.56
CA GLU A 297 -18.31 -3.29 -109.81
C GLU A 297 -17.02 -3.83 -110.47
N ILE A 298 -16.23 -4.51 -109.63
CA ILE A 298 -15.75 -5.89 -109.81
C ILE A 298 -15.07 -6.25 -111.15
N LEU A 299 -13.74 -6.42 -111.10
CA LEU A 299 -13.12 -7.67 -111.54
C LEU A 299 -11.91 -7.97 -110.62
N LYS A 300 -12.01 -8.96 -109.72
CA LYS A 300 -11.95 -10.43 -109.93
C LYS A 300 -10.52 -10.96 -109.95
N LYS A 301 -10.27 -11.86 -108.99
CA LYS A 301 -9.42 -13.07 -109.09
C LYS A 301 -7.90 -12.84 -109.22
N TYR A 302 -7.03 -13.77 -108.86
CA TYR A 302 -7.19 -15.20 -108.51
C TYR A 302 -6.65 -15.46 -107.09
N LYS A 303 -7.35 -16.20 -106.21
CA LYS A 303 -7.54 -17.68 -106.18
C LYS A 303 -6.19 -18.42 -106.17
N ILE A 304 -5.75 -18.91 -105.00
CA ILE A 304 -6.08 -20.23 -104.41
C ILE A 304 -5.54 -21.41 -105.23
N LYS A 305 -4.55 -22.08 -104.64
CA LYS A 305 -4.30 -23.53 -104.65
C LYS A 305 -3.33 -23.83 -103.50
N ILE A 306 -3.41 -24.91 -102.73
CA ILE A 306 -4.45 -25.90 -102.45
C ILE A 306 -3.86 -26.70 -101.26
N GLU A 307 -4.66 -26.93 -100.21
CA GLU A 307 -4.82 -28.22 -99.50
C GLU A 307 -3.58 -28.98 -98.96
N LYS A 308 -3.63 -29.74 -97.87
CA LYS A 308 -4.58 -30.03 -96.79
C LYS A 308 -3.83 -31.05 -95.90
N GLU A 309 -4.22 -31.10 -94.64
CA GLU A 309 -4.44 -32.31 -93.85
C GLU A 309 -3.35 -33.41 -93.82
N ASN A 310 -2.81 -33.65 -92.62
CA ASN A 310 -3.11 -34.90 -91.91
C ASN A 310 -2.94 -34.71 -90.38
N GLU A 311 -4.02 -34.22 -89.79
CA GLU A 311 -4.73 -34.95 -88.72
C GLU A 311 -4.54 -36.50 -88.82
N ILE A 312 -4.47 -37.33 -87.77
CA ILE A 312 -4.63 -37.11 -86.32
C ILE A 312 -4.25 -38.39 -85.53
N ARG A 313 -3.88 -38.23 -84.25
CA ARG A 313 -4.08 -39.14 -83.07
C ARG A 313 -3.72 -40.64 -83.06
N GLU A 314 -3.16 -40.98 -81.88
CA GLU A 314 -3.52 -42.12 -81.01
C GLU A 314 -3.13 -43.57 -81.40
N LYS A 315 -2.06 -44.04 -80.76
CA LYS A 315 -2.01 -45.10 -79.72
C LYS A 315 -0.63 -44.99 -79.07
N ARG A 316 -0.41 -44.42 -77.88
CA ARG A 316 -0.86 -44.80 -76.52
C ARG A 316 -0.62 -46.28 -76.22
N ILE A 317 0.28 -46.55 -75.24
CA ILE A 317 0.45 -47.82 -74.49
C ILE A 317 1.06 -48.94 -75.38
N GLN A 318 2.14 -49.67 -75.06
CA GLN A 318 2.86 -50.08 -73.81
C GLN A 318 4.33 -50.47 -74.17
N GLU A 319 5.36 -50.64 -73.31
CA GLU A 319 5.63 -50.32 -71.88
C GLU A 319 7.17 -50.34 -71.59
N LEU A 320 7.60 -50.59 -70.33
CA LEU A 320 8.80 -51.30 -69.81
C LEU A 320 9.96 -51.59 -70.80
N GLU A 321 11.24 -51.27 -70.58
CA GLU A 321 12.13 -51.06 -69.39
C GLU A 321 13.45 -50.41 -69.95
N LYS A 322 14.41 -49.80 -69.22
CA LYS A 322 14.93 -50.03 -67.87
C LYS A 322 15.85 -48.89 -67.39
N GLU A 323 15.76 -48.55 -66.10
CA GLU A 323 16.84 -48.19 -65.16
C GLU A 323 18.09 -47.37 -65.60
N LYS A 324 18.19 -46.10 -65.15
CA LYS A 324 19.00 -45.69 -63.98
C LYS A 324 18.95 -44.18 -63.72
N THR A 325 19.07 -43.82 -62.44
CA THR A 325 19.09 -42.47 -61.79
C THR A 325 17.76 -41.78 -61.50
N GLU A 326 16.92 -42.39 -60.66
CA GLU A 326 15.99 -41.65 -59.77
C GLU A 326 16.29 -42.00 -58.31
N ASP A 327 17.06 -41.15 -57.64
CA ASP A 327 17.22 -41.21 -56.17
C ASP A 327 17.51 -39.80 -55.65
N VAL A 328 16.45 -39.06 -55.27
CA VAL A 328 16.39 -37.95 -54.27
C VAL A 328 15.06 -37.18 -54.34
N GLU A 329 14.43 -36.99 -55.50
CA GLU A 329 13.31 -36.03 -55.65
C GLU A 329 11.91 -36.49 -55.19
N LYS A 330 11.71 -37.76 -54.81
CA LYS A 330 10.38 -38.31 -54.46
C LYS A 330 9.91 -38.09 -53.01
N ILE A 331 10.70 -37.44 -52.14
CA ILE A 331 10.42 -37.32 -50.69
C ILE A 331 9.74 -35.98 -50.30
N LEU A 332 9.68 -35.01 -51.21
CA LEU A 332 9.21 -33.64 -50.88
C LEU A 332 7.69 -33.41 -51.03
N TYR A 333 6.94 -34.35 -51.63
CA TYR A 333 5.53 -34.15 -51.97
C TYR A 333 4.64 -34.01 -50.72
N GLY A 334 4.14 -32.78 -50.52
CA GLY A 334 3.13 -32.43 -49.53
C GLY A 334 3.55 -31.36 -48.51
N LEU A 335 4.78 -30.88 -48.50
CA LEU A 335 5.19 -29.75 -47.65
C LEU A 335 5.04 -28.41 -48.40
N ASP A 336 4.22 -27.50 -47.88
CA ASP A 336 4.02 -26.14 -48.43
C ASP A 336 5.31 -25.29 -48.38
N TRP A 337 6.15 -25.51 -47.38
CA TRP A 337 7.36 -24.73 -47.11
C TRP A 337 8.35 -25.48 -46.23
N ILE A 338 9.66 -25.26 -46.44
CA ILE A 338 10.76 -25.80 -45.62
C ILE A 338 11.78 -24.69 -45.35
N GLU A 339 12.33 -24.63 -44.14
CA GLU A 339 13.38 -23.69 -43.77
C GLU A 339 14.70 -24.03 -44.47
N LYS A 340 15.16 -23.12 -45.31
CA LYS A 340 16.36 -23.24 -46.13
C LYS A 340 17.33 -22.09 -45.89
N ASP A 341 18.60 -22.35 -46.17
CA ASP A 341 19.65 -21.34 -46.22
C ASP A 341 19.46 -20.42 -47.44
N LEU A 342 19.83 -19.14 -47.32
CA LEU A 342 19.58 -18.15 -48.36
C LEU A 342 20.61 -18.18 -49.49
N GLU A 343 21.84 -18.61 -49.20
CA GLU A 343 22.94 -18.65 -50.16
C GLU A 343 23.03 -20.03 -50.81
N THR A 344 23.06 -21.10 -50.00
CA THR A 344 23.26 -22.47 -50.49
C THR A 344 21.96 -23.15 -50.94
N LYS A 345 20.79 -22.62 -50.54
CA LYS A 345 19.45 -23.22 -50.72
C LYS A 345 19.28 -24.61 -50.08
N GLU A 346 20.23 -25.07 -49.28
CA GLU A 346 20.13 -26.31 -48.50
C GLU A 346 19.15 -26.17 -47.33
N ILE A 347 18.72 -27.30 -46.76
CA ILE A 347 17.81 -27.31 -45.59
C ILE A 347 18.56 -26.80 -44.36
N LEU A 348 18.10 -25.69 -43.76
CA LEU A 348 18.77 -25.03 -42.64
C LEU A 348 18.36 -25.67 -41.31
N LEU A 349 19.20 -26.57 -40.81
CA LEU A 349 18.96 -27.37 -39.62
C LEU A 349 19.40 -26.65 -38.34
N PHE A 350 18.54 -26.69 -37.32
CA PHE A 350 18.88 -26.30 -35.95
C PHE A 350 18.78 -27.53 -35.04
N ASP A 351 19.85 -27.84 -34.31
CA ASP A 351 20.02 -29.12 -33.60
C ASP A 351 19.72 -30.38 -34.44
N GLY A 352 19.88 -30.32 -35.77
CA GLY A 352 19.62 -31.42 -36.70
C GLY A 352 18.19 -31.52 -37.23
N LEU A 353 17.32 -30.55 -36.95
CA LEU A 353 15.96 -30.45 -37.50
C LEU A 353 15.70 -29.06 -38.10
N ALA A 354 15.04 -29.01 -39.25
CA ALA A 354 14.54 -27.77 -39.85
C ALA A 354 13.03 -27.67 -39.67
N ARG A 355 12.49 -26.45 -39.63
CA ARG A 355 11.04 -26.23 -39.64
C ARG A 355 10.47 -26.50 -41.02
N ALA A 356 9.33 -27.15 -41.07
CA ALA A 356 8.53 -27.32 -42.27
C ALA A 356 7.08 -26.93 -42.00
N LYS A 357 6.32 -26.67 -43.06
CA LYS A 357 4.91 -26.29 -43.02
C LYS A 357 4.12 -27.12 -44.02
N ARG A 358 2.92 -27.57 -43.64
CA ARG A 358 1.95 -28.30 -44.48
C ARG A 358 0.54 -27.97 -44.02
N ASN A 359 -0.37 -27.71 -44.96
CA ASN A 359 -1.76 -27.34 -44.69
C ASN A 359 -1.86 -26.22 -43.64
N SER A 360 -1.04 -25.18 -43.78
CA SER A 360 -0.90 -24.07 -42.81
C SER A 360 -0.41 -24.42 -41.40
N LYS A 361 -0.11 -25.69 -41.09
CA LYS A 361 0.45 -26.13 -39.80
C LYS A 361 1.96 -26.35 -39.90
N TRP A 362 2.66 -26.11 -38.79
CA TRP A 362 4.10 -26.29 -38.66
C TRP A 362 4.47 -27.66 -38.08
N GLY A 363 5.58 -28.20 -38.55
CA GLY A 363 6.24 -29.43 -38.10
C GLY A 363 7.75 -29.33 -38.35
N TYR A 364 8.46 -30.47 -38.31
CA TYR A 364 9.92 -30.49 -38.44
C TYR A 364 10.42 -31.66 -39.29
N VAL A 365 11.47 -31.41 -40.08
CA VAL A 365 12.12 -32.36 -40.99
C VAL A 365 13.59 -32.54 -40.66
N ASN A 366 14.17 -33.69 -41.05
CA ASN A 366 15.62 -33.93 -40.99
C ASN A 366 16.33 -33.40 -42.26
N LYS A 367 17.66 -33.63 -42.34
CA LYS A 367 18.50 -33.22 -43.48
C LYS A 367 18.08 -33.76 -44.85
N LYS A 368 17.28 -34.84 -44.89
CA LYS A 368 16.75 -35.47 -46.11
C LYS A 368 15.33 -34.97 -46.45
N GLY A 369 14.81 -33.96 -45.75
CA GLY A 369 13.42 -33.50 -45.90
C GLY A 369 12.35 -34.42 -45.28
N ILE A 370 12.74 -35.55 -44.68
CA ILE A 370 11.80 -36.49 -44.05
C ILE A 370 11.21 -35.85 -42.78
N VAL A 371 9.88 -35.84 -42.69
CA VAL A 371 9.14 -35.34 -41.51
C VAL A 371 9.44 -36.22 -40.29
N ILE A 372 10.05 -35.62 -39.27
CA ILE A 372 10.32 -36.25 -37.96
C ILE A 372 9.22 -35.89 -36.95
N ILE A 373 8.62 -34.71 -37.11
CA ILE A 373 7.54 -34.23 -36.23
C ILE A 373 6.43 -33.66 -37.12
N ASP A 374 5.25 -34.25 -37.05
CA ASP A 374 4.12 -33.89 -37.92
C ASP A 374 3.82 -32.39 -37.94
N CYS A 375 3.37 -31.92 -39.09
CA CYS A 375 2.84 -30.58 -39.25
C CYS A 375 1.48 -30.44 -38.54
N LYS A 376 1.50 -30.12 -37.24
CA LYS A 376 0.32 -30.07 -36.34
C LYS A 376 0.28 -28.87 -35.39
N PHE A 377 1.23 -27.95 -35.51
CA PHE A 377 1.35 -26.75 -34.67
C PHE A 377 0.89 -25.49 -35.43
N ASP A 378 0.30 -24.54 -34.73
CA ASP A 378 -0.11 -23.24 -35.30
C ASP A 378 1.09 -22.32 -35.53
N LYS A 379 2.10 -22.42 -34.66
CA LYS A 379 3.42 -21.78 -34.80
C LYS A 379 4.52 -22.70 -34.27
N ALA A 380 5.72 -22.58 -34.82
CA ALA A 380 6.92 -23.30 -34.42
C ALA A 380 8.15 -22.38 -34.45
N GLU A 381 8.88 -22.31 -33.35
CA GLU A 381 10.23 -21.74 -33.30
C GLU A 381 11.28 -22.78 -33.70
N ARG A 382 12.50 -22.30 -33.98
CA ARG A 382 13.65 -23.17 -34.29
C ARG A 382 14.02 -24.01 -33.07
N PHE A 383 14.55 -25.21 -33.29
CA PHE A 383 15.16 -25.99 -32.22
C PHE A 383 16.38 -25.26 -31.64
N LYS A 384 16.57 -25.36 -30.33
CA LYS A 384 17.73 -24.85 -29.61
C LYS A 384 17.94 -25.64 -28.32
N ASN A 385 19.17 -26.05 -28.04
CA ASN A 385 19.54 -26.83 -26.86
C ASN A 385 18.72 -28.14 -26.71
N GLY A 386 18.30 -28.73 -27.83
CA GLY A 386 17.55 -29.99 -27.91
C GLY A 386 16.03 -29.87 -27.84
N VAL A 387 15.48 -28.66 -27.74
CA VAL A 387 14.02 -28.40 -27.63
C VAL A 387 13.56 -27.26 -28.53
N ALA A 388 12.27 -27.19 -28.84
CA ALA A 388 11.66 -26.09 -29.60
C ALA A 388 10.36 -25.60 -28.95
N LEU A 389 10.07 -24.30 -29.05
CA LEU A 389 8.79 -23.72 -28.62
C LEU A 389 7.74 -23.86 -29.74
N VAL A 390 6.58 -24.43 -29.42
CA VAL A 390 5.45 -24.60 -30.34
C VAL A 390 4.15 -24.09 -29.75
N GLU A 391 3.27 -23.60 -30.62
CA GLU A 391 1.91 -23.17 -30.30
C GLU A 391 0.90 -24.17 -30.92
N LYS A 392 -0.10 -24.61 -30.16
CA LYS A 392 -1.22 -25.42 -30.64
C LYS A 392 -2.50 -25.06 -29.90
N ASN A 393 -3.57 -24.79 -30.65
CA ASN A 393 -4.89 -24.41 -30.14
C ASN A 393 -4.79 -23.26 -29.12
N THR A 394 -4.01 -22.21 -29.46
CA THR A 394 -3.67 -21.03 -28.62
C THR A 394 -2.87 -21.31 -27.33
N ARG A 395 -2.43 -22.55 -27.09
CA ARG A 395 -1.56 -22.92 -25.96
C ARG A 395 -0.13 -23.17 -26.42
N PHE A 396 0.82 -23.01 -25.51
CA PHE A 396 2.26 -23.09 -25.78
C PHE A 396 2.89 -24.26 -25.04
N ALA A 397 3.79 -25.00 -25.68
CA ALA A 397 4.62 -26.02 -25.04
C ALA A 397 6.02 -26.02 -25.64
N MET A 398 6.99 -26.54 -24.89
CA MET A 398 8.31 -26.89 -25.44
C MET A 398 8.33 -28.37 -25.76
N ILE A 399 8.82 -28.76 -26.94
CA ILE A 399 8.91 -30.15 -27.39
C ILE A 399 10.36 -30.60 -27.53
N ASP A 400 10.62 -31.90 -27.35
CA ASP A 400 11.89 -32.54 -27.70
C ASP A 400 11.98 -32.86 -29.22
N LYS A 401 13.12 -33.41 -29.64
CA LYS A 401 13.36 -33.81 -31.05
C LYS A 401 12.46 -34.94 -31.57
N LEU A 402 11.67 -35.57 -30.69
CA LEU A 402 10.65 -36.59 -31.04
C LEU A 402 9.23 -35.97 -31.05
N GLY A 403 9.11 -34.66 -30.85
CA GLY A 403 7.83 -33.96 -30.78
C GLY A 403 7.06 -34.18 -29.47
N LYS A 404 7.68 -34.78 -28.44
CA LYS A 404 7.05 -34.99 -27.14
C LYS A 404 7.16 -33.72 -26.29
N PRO A 405 6.09 -33.27 -25.62
CA PRO A 405 6.12 -32.08 -24.78
C PRO A 405 6.97 -32.31 -23.53
N THR A 406 7.96 -31.44 -23.32
CA THR A 406 8.85 -31.40 -22.13
C THR A 406 8.24 -30.60 -20.96
N THR A 407 7.12 -29.91 -21.21
CA THR A 407 6.30 -29.17 -20.24
C THR A 407 4.82 -29.41 -20.57
N ASP A 408 3.94 -29.28 -19.57
CA ASP A 408 2.51 -29.04 -19.78
C ASP A 408 2.27 -27.97 -20.85
N TRP A 409 1.13 -28.02 -21.53
CA TRP A 409 0.60 -26.92 -22.33
C TRP A 409 0.21 -25.73 -21.43
N LEU A 410 0.73 -24.54 -21.75
CA LEU A 410 0.64 -23.31 -20.96
C LEU A 410 -0.12 -22.21 -21.71
N ASP A 411 -0.74 -21.25 -20.99
CA ASP A 411 -1.39 -20.07 -21.59
C ASP A 411 -0.41 -19.21 -22.39
N ARG A 412 0.85 -19.11 -21.91
CA ARG A 412 1.91 -18.32 -22.55
C ARG A 412 3.29 -18.68 -22.03
N ILE A 413 4.24 -18.82 -22.95
CA ILE A 413 5.68 -18.77 -22.69
C ILE A 413 6.18 -17.43 -23.24
N TYR A 414 6.92 -16.66 -22.44
CA TYR A 414 7.45 -15.36 -22.84
C TYR A 414 8.86 -15.51 -23.44
N ARG A 415 9.48 -14.41 -23.90
CA ARG A 415 10.88 -14.42 -24.36
C ARG A 415 11.82 -14.94 -23.25
N PHE A 416 12.80 -15.76 -23.64
CA PHE A 416 13.86 -16.23 -22.75
C PHE A 416 14.93 -15.13 -22.54
N VAL A 417 15.33 -14.93 -21.29
CA VAL A 417 16.42 -14.04 -20.86
C VAL A 417 17.34 -14.85 -19.95
N ASP A 418 18.65 -14.85 -20.20
CA ASP A 418 19.65 -15.68 -19.49
C ASP A 418 19.30 -17.19 -19.40
N GLY A 419 18.63 -17.74 -20.43
CA GLY A 419 18.17 -19.13 -20.45
C GLY A 419 16.93 -19.41 -19.59
N ILE A 420 16.23 -18.37 -19.12
CA ILE A 420 15.05 -18.47 -18.26
C ILE A 420 13.90 -17.66 -18.87
N SER A 421 12.70 -18.24 -18.90
CA SER A 421 11.49 -17.53 -19.34
C SER A 421 10.43 -17.48 -18.24
N LYS A 422 9.67 -16.38 -18.22
CA LYS A 422 8.41 -16.28 -17.50
C LYS A 422 7.36 -17.13 -18.22
N VAL A 423 6.54 -17.84 -17.45
CA VAL A 423 5.41 -18.61 -17.99
C VAL A 423 4.11 -18.27 -17.28
N LYS A 424 2.98 -18.50 -17.97
CA LYS A 424 1.63 -18.32 -17.46
C LYS A 424 0.79 -19.58 -17.71
N LYS A 425 0.05 -20.03 -16.70
CA LYS A 425 -0.97 -21.09 -16.77
C LYS A 425 -2.11 -20.73 -15.80
N ASP A 426 -3.37 -20.85 -16.21
CA ASP A 426 -4.54 -20.67 -15.33
C ASP A 426 -4.55 -19.32 -14.57
N LYS A 427 -4.16 -18.24 -15.26
CA LYS A 427 -3.97 -16.87 -14.68
C LYS A 427 -2.90 -16.80 -13.57
N LYS A 428 -2.11 -17.85 -13.33
CA LYS A 428 -0.93 -17.89 -12.45
C LYS A 428 0.36 -17.81 -13.26
N TYR A 429 1.46 -17.48 -12.58
CA TYR A 429 2.78 -17.30 -13.18
C TYR A 429 3.86 -18.12 -12.48
N GLY A 430 4.91 -18.45 -13.23
CA GLY A 430 6.11 -19.15 -12.80
C GLY A 430 7.29 -18.88 -13.74
N PHE A 431 8.35 -19.69 -13.60
CA PHE A 431 9.56 -19.63 -14.43
C PHE A 431 9.91 -21.02 -14.96
N ILE A 432 10.39 -21.08 -16.20
CA ILE A 432 10.87 -22.27 -16.91
C ILE A 432 12.30 -22.01 -17.42
N ASN A 433 13.12 -23.06 -17.57
CA ASN A 433 14.41 -22.94 -18.25
C ASN A 433 14.29 -23.21 -19.76
N ASP A 434 15.36 -22.93 -20.48
CA ASP A 434 15.54 -23.20 -21.92
C ASP A 434 15.49 -24.68 -22.34
N LYS A 435 15.31 -25.61 -21.39
CA LYS A 435 15.10 -27.05 -21.63
C LYS A 435 13.67 -27.51 -21.31
N GLY A 436 12.72 -26.58 -21.12
CA GLY A 436 11.33 -26.89 -20.77
C GLY A 436 11.09 -27.30 -19.30
N LYS A 437 12.11 -27.30 -18.44
CA LYS A 437 11.97 -27.67 -17.03
C LYS A 437 11.52 -26.46 -16.19
N LEU A 438 10.45 -26.64 -15.41
CA LEU A 438 9.99 -25.63 -14.47
C LEU A 438 11.06 -25.35 -13.39
N ILE A 439 11.47 -24.08 -13.31
CA ILE A 439 12.33 -23.54 -12.25
C ILE A 439 11.49 -23.23 -11.01
N THR A 440 10.27 -22.73 -11.20
CA THR A 440 9.32 -22.51 -10.10
C THR A 440 7.93 -23.04 -10.46
N LYS A 441 7.21 -23.58 -9.47
CA LYS A 441 5.79 -23.95 -9.63
C LYS A 441 4.98 -22.74 -10.09
N ILE A 442 4.10 -22.92 -11.07
CA ILE A 442 3.23 -21.87 -11.63
C ILE A 442 2.09 -21.57 -10.64
N LYS A 443 2.36 -20.75 -9.61
CA LYS A 443 1.43 -20.48 -8.50
C LYS A 443 1.35 -19.01 -8.08
N TYR A 444 2.14 -18.13 -8.68
CA TYR A 444 2.25 -16.74 -8.28
C TYR A 444 1.20 -15.86 -8.98
N ASN A 445 0.78 -14.77 -8.34
CA ASN A 445 -0.19 -13.83 -8.92
C ASN A 445 0.40 -13.06 -10.11
N TYR A 446 1.71 -12.85 -10.08
CA TYR A 446 2.49 -12.27 -11.18
C TYR A 446 3.97 -12.62 -10.99
N THR A 447 4.75 -12.47 -12.05
CA THR A 447 6.21 -12.45 -11.97
C THR A 447 6.76 -11.49 -13.02
N TYR A 448 7.85 -10.80 -12.71
CA TYR A 448 8.54 -9.95 -13.66
C TYR A 448 9.50 -10.78 -14.52
N GLU A 449 10.14 -10.15 -15.51
CA GLU A 449 11.19 -10.81 -16.29
C GLU A 449 12.37 -11.18 -15.39
N PHE A 450 13.06 -12.26 -15.77
CA PHE A 450 14.25 -12.73 -15.08
C PHE A 450 15.43 -11.85 -15.51
N SER A 451 16.21 -11.33 -14.56
CA SER A 451 17.27 -10.36 -14.86
C SER A 451 18.38 -10.40 -13.81
N GLY A 452 19.64 -10.27 -14.24
CA GLY A 452 20.80 -10.21 -13.35
C GLY A 452 20.96 -11.43 -12.44
N GLY A 453 20.50 -12.61 -12.88
CA GLY A 453 20.53 -13.84 -12.08
C GLY A 453 19.36 -14.05 -11.11
N PHE A 454 18.37 -13.15 -11.06
CA PHE A 454 17.24 -13.20 -10.13
C PHE A 454 15.88 -13.00 -10.83
N GLY A 455 14.84 -13.62 -10.27
CA GLY A 455 13.44 -13.40 -10.67
C GLY A 455 12.62 -12.79 -9.55
N ILE A 456 11.66 -11.91 -9.87
CA ILE A 456 10.76 -11.28 -8.90
C ILE A 456 9.37 -11.93 -8.97
N ILE A 457 9.01 -12.67 -7.93
CA ILE A 457 7.69 -13.32 -7.77
C ILE A 457 6.75 -12.47 -6.92
N ARG A 458 5.45 -12.43 -7.26
CA ARG A 458 4.41 -11.71 -6.51
C ARG A 458 3.34 -12.66 -5.95
N LYS A 459 3.06 -12.55 -4.65
CA LYS A 459 1.91 -13.21 -3.98
C LYS A 459 1.06 -12.15 -3.26
N GLY A 460 -0.20 -12.02 -3.66
CA GLY A 460 -1.05 -10.90 -3.25
C GLY A 460 -0.43 -9.55 -3.65
N ARG A 461 -0.26 -8.65 -2.67
CA ARG A 461 0.41 -7.35 -2.85
C ARG A 461 1.91 -7.37 -2.53
N LYS A 462 2.52 -8.53 -2.24
CA LYS A 462 3.92 -8.64 -1.80
C LYS A 462 4.81 -9.34 -2.82
N HIS A 463 6.08 -8.95 -2.81
CA HIS A 463 7.12 -9.37 -3.74
C HIS A 463 8.27 -10.08 -3.01
N ALA A 464 8.91 -11.05 -3.67
CA ALA A 464 10.13 -11.70 -3.20
C ALA A 464 11.04 -12.09 -4.38
N PHE A 465 12.34 -12.26 -4.11
CA PHE A 465 13.31 -12.76 -5.08
C PHE A 465 13.43 -14.28 -5.05
N VAL A 466 13.55 -14.87 -6.23
CA VAL A 466 14.03 -16.25 -6.46
C VAL A 466 15.34 -16.23 -7.23
N ASN A 467 16.20 -17.22 -7.01
CA ASN A 467 17.43 -17.41 -7.78
C ASN A 467 17.22 -18.29 -9.02
N LYS A 468 18.26 -18.52 -9.84
CA LYS A 468 18.23 -19.42 -11.02
C LYS A 468 17.80 -20.87 -10.70
N LYS A 469 17.88 -21.33 -9.44
CA LYS A 469 17.40 -22.65 -8.98
C LYS A 469 15.95 -22.62 -8.47
N GLY A 470 15.24 -21.49 -8.62
CA GLY A 470 13.85 -21.29 -8.17
C GLY A 470 13.66 -21.16 -6.66
N LYS A 471 14.74 -21.21 -5.87
CA LYS A 471 14.68 -21.04 -4.41
C LYS A 471 14.39 -19.59 -4.10
N GLN A 472 13.36 -19.33 -3.28
CA GLN A 472 13.11 -18.02 -2.71
C GLN A 472 14.28 -17.65 -1.77
N ILE A 473 14.95 -16.55 -2.07
CA ILE A 473 16.13 -16.08 -1.32
C ILE A 473 15.81 -14.92 -0.37
N SER A 474 14.77 -14.13 -0.66
CA SER A 474 14.40 -12.97 0.17
C SER A 474 13.13 -13.21 0.99
N LYS A 475 12.91 -12.38 2.01
CA LYS A 475 11.59 -12.23 2.64
C LYS A 475 10.58 -11.60 1.66
N TRP A 476 9.30 -11.60 2.04
CA TRP A 476 8.24 -10.90 1.33
C TRP A 476 8.21 -9.42 1.71
N TYR A 477 8.25 -8.55 0.72
CA TYR A 477 8.29 -7.08 0.82
C TYR A 477 7.12 -6.44 0.07
N ASP A 478 6.83 -5.17 0.33
CA ASP A 478 5.73 -4.48 -0.34
C ASP A 478 6.11 -4.16 -1.79
N ASN A 479 7.32 -3.64 -2.01
CA ASN A 479 7.96 -3.51 -3.32
C ASN A 479 9.42 -3.96 -3.25
N ILE A 480 9.95 -4.50 -4.36
CA ILE A 480 11.38 -4.77 -4.55
C ILE A 480 11.81 -4.29 -5.94
N PHE A 481 13.08 -3.94 -6.08
CA PHE A 481 13.67 -3.40 -7.31
C PHE A 481 14.91 -4.21 -7.67
N ASN A 482 15.21 -4.35 -8.97
CA ASN A 482 16.32 -5.14 -9.48
C ASN A 482 17.65 -4.87 -8.76
N PHE A 483 18.50 -5.90 -8.69
CA PHE A 483 19.85 -5.78 -8.15
C PHE A 483 20.68 -4.81 -8.98
N SER A 484 21.44 -3.95 -8.30
CA SER A 484 22.40 -3.02 -8.88
C SER A 484 23.60 -2.93 -7.93
N ASP A 485 24.82 -3.01 -8.45
CA ASP A 485 26.06 -3.18 -7.67
C ASP A 485 26.00 -4.31 -6.60
N GLY A 486 25.28 -5.41 -6.87
CA GLY A 486 25.10 -6.52 -5.92
C GLY A 486 24.15 -6.24 -4.74
N MET A 487 23.38 -5.15 -4.81
CA MET A 487 22.41 -4.75 -3.79
C MET A 487 21.03 -4.49 -4.42
N ALA A 488 19.97 -5.05 -3.84
CA ALA A 488 18.60 -4.76 -4.25
C ALA A 488 17.91 -3.84 -3.24
N LYS A 489 17.26 -2.78 -3.74
CA LYS A 489 16.40 -1.91 -2.95
C LYS A 489 15.10 -2.65 -2.63
N VAL A 490 14.68 -2.62 -1.38
CA VAL A 490 13.41 -3.22 -0.91
C VAL A 490 12.61 -2.21 -0.09
N GLN A 491 11.28 -2.32 -0.17
CA GLN A 491 10.35 -1.47 0.56
C GLN A 491 9.48 -2.30 1.51
N LYS A 492 9.35 -1.86 2.76
CA LYS A 492 8.42 -2.42 3.75
C LYS A 492 7.82 -1.28 4.57
N ASN A 493 6.51 -1.27 4.77
CA ASN A 493 5.78 -0.26 5.54
C ASN A 493 6.11 1.18 5.05
N LYS A 494 6.10 1.39 3.73
CA LYS A 494 6.53 2.62 3.01
C LYS A 494 8.02 3.01 3.17
N LYS A 495 8.80 2.36 4.06
CA LYS A 495 10.23 2.60 4.24
C LYS A 495 11.09 1.75 3.29
N PHE A 496 12.26 2.25 2.94
CA PHE A 496 13.25 1.59 2.08
C PHE A 496 14.48 1.13 2.87
N GLY A 497 15.06 0.04 2.42
CA GLY A 497 16.37 -0.47 2.82
C GLY A 497 16.96 -1.31 1.69
N PHE A 498 18.04 -2.03 1.94
CA PHE A 498 18.71 -2.83 0.91
C PHE A 498 19.09 -4.22 1.41
N ILE A 499 18.88 -5.20 0.53
CA ILE A 499 19.33 -6.58 0.70
C ILE A 499 20.52 -6.88 -0.23
N ASN A 500 21.37 -7.81 0.16
CA ASN A 500 22.35 -8.42 -0.74
C ASN A 500 21.74 -9.57 -1.54
N GLU A 501 22.53 -10.13 -2.46
CA GLU A 501 22.17 -11.28 -3.31
C GLU A 501 21.83 -12.57 -2.53
N LYS A 502 22.26 -12.68 -1.26
CA LYS A 502 21.87 -13.76 -0.35
C LYS A 502 20.53 -13.47 0.35
N GLY A 503 19.81 -12.42 -0.06
CA GLY A 503 18.53 -11.97 0.49
C GLY A 503 18.59 -11.38 1.90
N ARG A 504 19.79 -11.17 2.46
CA ARG A 504 19.98 -10.62 3.82
C ARG A 504 19.88 -9.10 3.76
N VAL A 505 19.11 -8.50 4.68
CA VAL A 505 19.09 -7.05 4.87
C VAL A 505 20.45 -6.60 5.39
N ILE A 506 21.16 -5.79 4.59
CA ILE A 506 22.45 -5.19 4.97
C ILE A 506 22.24 -3.74 5.41
N VAL A 507 21.35 -3.02 4.72
CA VAL A 507 20.97 -1.65 5.06
C VAL A 507 19.55 -1.68 5.63
N PRO A 508 19.34 -1.28 6.91
CA PRO A 508 18.04 -1.32 7.56
C PRO A 508 16.93 -0.59 6.79
N ILE A 509 15.70 -1.10 6.91
CA ILE A 509 14.53 -0.60 6.17
C ILE A 509 13.91 0.59 6.92
N ILE A 510 14.64 1.70 6.99
CA ILE A 510 14.31 2.89 7.81
C ILE A 510 14.15 4.18 7.00
N TYR A 511 14.67 4.20 5.76
CA TYR A 511 14.73 5.39 4.91
C TYR A 511 13.36 5.71 4.29
N SER A 512 13.00 6.99 4.17
CA SER A 512 11.75 7.40 3.50
C SER A 512 11.85 7.45 1.97
N GLY A 513 13.07 7.41 1.42
CA GLY A 513 13.33 7.32 -0.01
C GLY A 513 14.72 6.76 -0.26
N ALA A 514 14.92 6.07 -1.39
CA ALA A 514 16.21 5.52 -1.80
C ALA A 514 16.31 5.35 -3.33
N THR A 515 17.46 5.71 -3.91
CA THR A 515 17.84 5.29 -5.27
C THR A 515 18.33 3.83 -5.25
N SER A 516 18.52 3.22 -6.42
CA SER A 516 19.36 2.02 -6.50
C SER A 516 20.82 2.37 -6.22
N PHE A 517 21.66 1.37 -5.91
CA PHE A 517 23.10 1.56 -5.84
C PHE A 517 23.68 1.76 -7.25
N LYS A 518 24.63 2.70 -7.38
CA LYS A 518 25.46 2.91 -8.58
C LYS A 518 26.85 3.38 -8.11
N ASN A 519 27.91 2.84 -8.70
CA ASN A 519 29.31 3.11 -8.34
C ASN A 519 29.58 2.98 -6.82
N GLY A 520 28.98 1.97 -6.18
CA GLY A 520 29.13 1.66 -4.76
C GLY A 520 28.38 2.56 -3.78
N LYS A 521 27.68 3.60 -4.26
CA LYS A 521 26.89 4.55 -3.45
C LYS A 521 25.39 4.45 -3.78
N ALA A 522 24.54 4.75 -2.79
CA ALA A 522 23.11 4.98 -3.00
C ALA A 522 22.66 6.27 -2.28
N LYS A 523 21.82 7.07 -2.93
CA LYS A 523 21.23 8.28 -2.34
C LYS A 523 19.99 7.90 -1.54
N VAL A 524 19.96 8.21 -0.25
CA VAL A 524 18.89 7.85 0.68
C VAL A 524 18.37 9.06 1.44
N LYS A 525 17.08 9.05 1.78
CA LYS A 525 16.40 10.11 2.53
C LYS A 525 16.00 9.60 3.92
N ALA A 526 16.41 10.30 4.97
CA ALA A 526 16.01 10.05 6.35
C ALA A 526 15.79 11.39 7.07
N LEU A 527 14.70 11.50 7.84
CA LEU A 527 14.33 12.74 8.56
C LEU A 527 14.39 14.00 7.68
N GLY A 528 13.87 13.92 6.44
CA GLY A 528 13.89 15.02 5.47
C GLY A 528 15.23 15.19 4.73
N ILE A 529 16.35 14.94 5.39
CA ILE A 529 17.71 15.09 4.84
C ILE A 529 18.01 13.95 3.85
N THR A 530 18.72 14.29 2.77
CA THR A 530 19.17 13.32 1.76
C THR A 530 20.69 13.24 1.72
N PHE A 531 21.26 12.04 1.75
CA PHE A 531 22.72 11.81 1.75
C PHE A 531 23.07 10.50 1.04
N PHE A 532 24.35 10.31 0.73
CA PHE A 532 24.84 9.05 0.16
C PHE A 532 25.25 8.07 1.26
N ILE A 533 24.96 6.78 1.03
CA ILE A 533 25.47 5.65 1.82
C ILE A 533 26.28 4.71 0.93
N ASN A 534 27.27 4.05 1.53
CA ASN A 534 27.97 2.93 0.90
C ASN A 534 27.21 1.60 1.10
N LYS A 535 27.69 0.51 0.49
CA LYS A 535 27.06 -0.83 0.59
C LYS A 535 26.96 -1.39 2.03
N LYS A 536 27.73 -0.86 3.00
CA LYS A 536 27.64 -1.20 4.44
C LYS A 536 26.63 -0.31 5.20
N GLY A 537 25.91 0.59 4.52
CA GLY A 537 24.94 1.51 5.13
C GLY A 537 25.56 2.73 5.82
N LYS A 538 26.89 2.89 5.82
CA LYS A 538 27.55 4.06 6.40
C LYS A 538 27.41 5.27 5.47
N LYS A 539 27.11 6.45 6.03
CA LYS A 539 27.11 7.73 5.31
C LYS A 539 28.49 7.98 4.69
N VAL A 540 28.52 8.47 3.46
CA VAL A 540 29.73 8.90 2.76
C VAL A 540 29.54 10.31 2.20
N LYS A 541 30.64 11.02 1.95
CA LYS A 541 30.63 12.25 1.13
C LYS A 541 30.22 11.91 -0.30
#